data_AF-A0A538JQ08-F1
#
_entry.id   AF-A0A538JQ08-F1
#
_cell.length_a   1.000
_cell.length_b   1.000
_cell.length_c   1.000
_cell.angle_alpha   90.00
_cell.angle_beta   90.00
_cell.angle_gamma   90.00
#
_symmetry.space_group_name_H-M   'P 1'
#
loop_
_entity.id
_entity.type
_entity.pdbx_description
1 polymer ?
#
loop_
_entity_poly.entity_id
_entity_poly.type
_entity_poly.pdbx_seq_one_letter_code
_entity_poly.pdbx_strand_id
1 'polypeptide(L)'
;MTTPAIPRLLACGSYHPGHDVHWIQAKRSHEPPTVECVASVGADGWVTVNLDAGDGERVWNHDPGRLAALLARTAGRAVLRSHNVLAVPSADGHYCVSVASAPSPCPEPDEDVGGLSLAELVLRRGGFSVPASQVRDFIGD
;
A
#
# COMPACT_ATOMS: atom_id res chain seq x y z
N MET A 1 10.74 27.14 -2.41
CA MET A 1 9.48 26.35 -2.44
C MET A 1 9.53 25.39 -1.28
N THR A 2 8.55 25.44 -0.37
CA THR A 2 8.52 24.57 0.82
C THR A 2 8.10 23.17 0.40
N THR A 3 8.87 22.14 0.76
CA THR A 3 8.49 20.76 0.50
C THR A 3 7.19 20.44 1.25
N PRO A 4 6.15 19.90 0.60
CA PRO A 4 4.90 19.59 1.28
C PRO A 4 5.14 18.57 2.40
N ALA A 5 4.50 18.84 3.54
CA ALA A 5 4.43 17.87 4.63
C ALA A 5 3.66 16.63 4.16
N ILE A 6 4.12 15.45 4.55
CA ILE A 6 3.44 14.21 4.21
C ILE A 6 2.39 13.94 5.31
N PRO A 7 1.08 13.90 4.99
CA PRO A 7 0.02 13.58 5.97
C PRO A 7 0.29 12.24 6.64
N ARG A 8 -0.20 12.00 7.86
CA ARG A 8 -0.12 10.65 8.46
C ARG A 8 -0.86 9.64 7.58
N LEU A 9 -0.39 8.40 7.57
CA LEU A 9 -1.05 7.29 6.88
C LEU A 9 -2.47 7.13 7.43
N LEU A 10 -3.45 7.06 6.54
CA LEU A 10 -4.80 6.61 6.88
C LEU A 10 -4.79 5.09 7.02
N ALA A 11 -4.38 4.58 8.19
CA ALA A 11 -4.38 3.14 8.43
C ALA A 11 -5.82 2.62 8.51
N CYS A 12 -6.26 1.84 7.51
CA CYS A 12 -7.61 1.28 7.48
C CYS A 12 -7.68 -0.12 8.10
N GLY A 13 -6.55 -0.77 8.35
CA GLY A 13 -6.48 -2.11 8.92
C GLY A 13 -6.84 -3.21 7.92
N SER A 14 -6.82 -2.92 6.61
CA SER A 14 -6.89 -3.90 5.54
C SER A 14 -5.54 -3.95 4.82
N TYR A 15 -5.02 -5.15 4.62
CA TYR A 15 -3.82 -5.46 3.83
C TYR A 15 -4.14 -6.03 2.45
N HIS A 16 -5.40 -5.98 2.03
CA HIS A 16 -5.75 -6.28 0.64
C HIS A 16 -5.07 -5.27 -0.31
N PRO A 17 -4.84 -5.64 -1.59
CA PRO A 17 -4.26 -4.72 -2.57
C PRO A 17 -4.97 -3.36 -2.57
N GLY A 18 -4.18 -2.27 -2.63
CA GLY A 18 -4.70 -0.89 -2.64
C GLY A 18 -4.93 -0.24 -1.26
N HIS A 19 -4.79 -1.01 -0.17
CA HIS A 19 -4.95 -0.53 1.22
C HIS A 19 -3.59 -0.40 1.93
N ASP A 20 -3.53 -0.75 3.22
CA ASP A 20 -2.29 -0.72 3.99
C ASP A 20 -1.26 -1.70 3.40
N VAL A 21 -0.01 -1.26 3.30
CA VAL A 21 1.07 -2.14 2.82
C VAL A 21 1.47 -3.12 3.92
N HIS A 22 1.40 -4.42 3.63
CA HIS A 22 1.88 -5.43 4.58
C HIS A 22 3.41 -5.53 4.55
N TRP A 23 4.06 -5.82 5.68
CA TRP A 23 5.53 -5.90 5.73
C TRP A 23 6.10 -7.01 4.83
N ILE A 24 5.39 -8.14 4.70
CA ILE A 24 5.77 -9.21 3.75
C ILE A 24 5.66 -8.72 2.31
N GLN A 25 4.58 -8.01 1.96
CA GLN A 25 4.38 -7.43 0.63
C GLN A 25 5.51 -6.45 0.31
N ALA A 26 5.80 -5.52 1.23
CA ALA A 26 6.90 -4.57 1.09
C ALA A 26 8.24 -5.29 0.88
N LYS A 27 8.56 -6.30 1.71
CA LYS A 27 9.81 -7.07 1.60
C LYS A 27 9.92 -7.81 0.26
N ARG A 28 8.86 -8.52 -0.15
CA ARG A 28 8.83 -9.30 -1.40
C ARG A 28 8.86 -8.42 -2.65
N SER A 29 8.34 -7.20 -2.58
CA SER A 29 8.35 -6.26 -3.71
C SER A 29 9.75 -5.87 -4.21
N HIS A 30 10.81 -6.13 -3.44
CA HIS A 30 12.18 -5.91 -3.91
C HIS A 30 12.66 -6.97 -4.92
N GLU A 31 11.95 -8.08 -5.06
CA GLU A 31 12.24 -9.10 -6.05
C GLU A 31 11.84 -8.60 -7.45
N PRO A 32 12.71 -8.73 -8.48
CA PRO A 32 12.37 -8.35 -9.85
C PRO A 32 11.08 -9.02 -10.35
N PRO A 33 10.31 -8.37 -11.23
CA PRO A 33 10.66 -7.14 -11.96
C PRO A 33 10.39 -5.85 -11.18
N THR A 34 11.15 -4.80 -11.52
CA THR A 34 10.92 -3.41 -11.08
C THR A 34 10.99 -2.48 -12.28
N VAL A 35 10.05 -1.55 -12.40
CA VAL A 35 9.94 -0.65 -13.55
C VAL A 35 9.85 0.79 -13.05
N GLU A 36 10.80 1.64 -13.46
CA GLU A 36 10.73 3.08 -13.20
C GLU A 36 9.52 3.69 -13.93
N CYS A 37 8.84 4.63 -13.29
CA CYS A 37 7.63 5.23 -13.83
C CYS A 37 7.40 6.67 -13.32
N VAL A 38 6.46 7.35 -13.98
CA VAL A 38 5.91 8.63 -13.52
C VAL A 38 4.45 8.43 -13.16
N ALA A 39 4.11 8.61 -11.89
CA ALA A 39 2.76 8.45 -11.38
C ALA A 39 2.11 9.79 -11.01
N SER A 40 0.80 9.86 -11.21
CA SER A 40 -0.08 10.90 -10.67
C SER A 40 -1.31 10.26 -10.06
N VAL A 41 -1.90 10.90 -9.05
CA VAL A 41 -3.07 10.38 -8.34
C VAL A 41 -4.20 11.41 -8.33
N GLY A 42 -5.40 10.95 -8.62
CA GLY A 42 -6.64 11.71 -8.49
C GLY A 42 -7.19 11.67 -7.07
N ALA A 43 -8.05 12.63 -6.73
CA ALA A 43 -8.70 12.67 -5.42
C ALA A 43 -9.63 11.46 -5.16
N ASP A 44 -9.97 10.70 -6.20
CA ASP A 44 -10.77 9.48 -6.17
C ASP A 44 -9.94 8.20 -5.88
N GLY A 45 -8.63 8.33 -5.65
CA GLY A 45 -7.75 7.21 -5.37
C GLY A 45 -7.17 6.55 -6.62
N TRP A 46 -7.64 6.89 -7.82
CA TRP A 46 -7.07 6.36 -9.04
C TRP A 46 -5.72 7.01 -9.35
N VAL A 47 -4.75 6.17 -9.68
CA VAL A 47 -3.38 6.48 -10.00
C VAL A 47 -3.14 6.15 -11.47
N THR A 48 -2.65 7.12 -12.22
CA THR A 48 -2.14 6.89 -13.58
C THR A 48 -0.64 6.69 -13.47
N VAL A 49 -0.15 5.54 -13.91
CA VAL A 49 1.26 5.16 -13.92
C VAL A 49 1.74 5.17 -15.37
N ASN A 50 2.58 6.13 -15.74
CA ASN A 50 3.16 6.21 -17.07
C ASN A 50 4.50 5.47 -17.07
N LEU A 51 4.63 4.49 -17.95
CA LEU A 51 5.86 3.71 -18.15
C LEU A 51 6.59 4.26 -19.38
N ASP A 52 7.92 4.36 -19.32
CA ASP A 52 8.72 4.90 -20.45
C ASP A 52 8.57 4.09 -21.76
N ALA A 53 8.18 2.81 -21.65
CA ALA A 53 8.18 1.85 -22.75
C ALA A 53 6.80 1.28 -23.12
N GLY A 54 5.68 1.88 -22.71
CA GLY A 54 4.36 1.33 -23.03
C GLY A 54 3.17 2.17 -22.61
N ASP A 55 1.98 1.59 -22.79
CA ASP A 55 0.73 2.18 -22.33
C ASP A 55 0.72 2.29 -20.81
N GLY A 56 0.29 3.44 -20.30
CA GLY A 56 0.21 3.67 -18.86
C GLY A 56 -0.76 2.71 -18.18
N GLU A 57 -0.43 2.28 -16.96
CA GLU A 57 -1.30 1.46 -16.12
C GLU A 57 -2.18 2.36 -15.25
N ARG A 58 -3.42 1.97 -15.03
CA ARG A 58 -4.33 2.63 -14.08
C ARG A 58 -4.53 1.73 -12.88
N VAL A 59 -4.05 2.17 -11.71
CA VAL A 59 -4.13 1.45 -10.44
C VAL A 59 -4.80 2.32 -9.38
N TRP A 60 -5.14 1.78 -8.22
CA TRP A 60 -5.90 2.46 -7.19
C TRP A 60 -5.24 2.34 -5.81
N ASN A 61 -5.32 3.39 -5.01
CA ASN A 61 -4.95 3.40 -3.59
C ASN A 61 -6.00 4.17 -2.77
N HIS A 62 -6.29 3.68 -1.57
CA HIS A 62 -7.32 4.24 -0.69
C HIS A 62 -6.96 5.57 -0.02
N ASP A 63 -5.67 5.97 0.02
CA ASP A 63 -5.17 7.20 0.65
C ASP A 63 -4.56 8.15 -0.41
N PRO A 64 -5.40 8.71 -1.32
CA PRO A 64 -4.92 9.60 -2.38
C PRO A 64 -4.26 10.86 -1.84
N GLY A 65 -4.69 11.35 -0.66
CA GLY A 65 -4.14 12.55 -0.04
C GLY A 65 -2.67 12.37 0.33
N ARG A 66 -2.32 11.25 0.98
CA ARG A 66 -0.94 10.94 1.29
C ARG A 66 -0.12 10.63 0.04
N LEU A 67 -0.66 9.84 -0.89
CA LEU A 67 0.06 9.50 -2.12
C LEU A 67 0.37 10.76 -2.96
N ALA A 68 -0.57 11.70 -3.07
CA ALA A 68 -0.35 12.97 -3.77
C ALA A 68 0.81 13.76 -3.14
N ALA A 69 0.86 13.84 -1.81
CA ALA A 69 1.95 14.52 -1.10
C ALA A 69 3.31 13.83 -1.31
N LEU A 70 3.34 12.49 -1.39
CA LEU A 70 4.55 11.74 -1.70
C LEU A 70 5.06 12.01 -3.12
N LEU A 71 4.18 11.87 -4.12
CA LEU A 71 4.52 12.09 -5.53
C LEU A 71 4.93 13.53 -5.83
N ALA A 72 4.31 14.52 -5.17
CA ALA A 72 4.69 15.93 -5.33
C ALA A 72 6.16 16.20 -4.96
N ARG A 73 6.75 15.42 -4.03
CA ARG A 73 8.15 15.59 -3.60
C ARG A 73 9.16 15.05 -4.59
N THR A 74 8.74 14.15 -5.47
CA THR A 74 9.60 13.47 -6.45
C THR A 74 9.24 13.84 -7.89
N ALA A 75 8.37 14.83 -8.09
CA ALA A 75 7.79 15.18 -9.39
C ALA A 75 7.15 13.95 -10.09
N GLY A 76 6.46 13.12 -9.31
CA GLY A 76 5.79 11.91 -9.79
C GLY A 76 6.68 10.70 -9.98
N ARG A 77 8.02 10.83 -9.84
CA ARG A 77 8.93 9.68 -9.97
C ARG A 77 8.59 8.60 -8.95
N ALA A 78 8.45 7.37 -9.42
CA ALA A 78 8.19 6.19 -8.64
C ALA A 78 8.76 4.94 -9.33
N VAL A 79 8.70 3.81 -8.63
CA VAL A 79 9.03 2.49 -9.18
C VAL A 79 7.83 1.58 -8.97
N LEU A 80 7.28 1.06 -10.06
CA LEU A 80 6.30 -0.01 -9.99
C LEU A 80 7.04 -1.33 -9.75
N ARG A 81 6.71 -1.99 -8.65
CA ARG A 81 7.35 -3.22 -8.20
C ARG A 81 6.37 -4.38 -8.21
N SER A 82 6.92 -5.59 -8.13
CA SER A 82 6.14 -6.82 -7.90
C SER A 82 5.27 -6.71 -6.65
N HIS A 83 4.24 -7.56 -6.57
CA HIS A 83 3.25 -7.58 -5.48
C HIS A 83 2.47 -6.27 -5.30
N ASN A 84 2.20 -5.56 -6.40
CA ASN A 84 1.39 -4.34 -6.45
C ASN A 84 1.90 -3.25 -5.50
N VAL A 85 3.21 -2.96 -5.54
CA VAL A 85 3.80 -1.88 -4.75
C VAL A 85 4.25 -0.77 -5.68
N LEU A 86 3.71 0.43 -5.46
CA LEU A 86 4.27 1.67 -6.00
C LEU A 86 5.24 2.24 -4.97
N ALA A 87 6.53 2.18 -5.28
CA ALA A 87 7.58 2.67 -4.40
C ALA A 87 7.96 4.11 -4.77
N VAL A 88 7.69 5.07 -3.89
CA VAL A 88 8.03 6.47 -4.09
C VAL A 88 9.37 6.77 -3.43
N PRO A 89 10.39 7.26 -4.17
CA PRO A 89 11.70 7.59 -3.61
C PRO A 89 11.63 8.58 -2.44
N SER A 90 12.53 8.39 -1.48
CA SER A 90 12.75 9.27 -0.32
C SER A 90 14.26 9.37 -0.05
N ALA A 91 14.67 10.20 0.91
CA ALA A 91 16.09 10.41 1.21
C ALA A 91 16.81 9.10 1.59
N ASP A 92 16.15 8.22 2.36
CA ASP A 92 16.75 7.02 2.95
C ASP A 92 16.17 5.71 2.40
N GLY A 93 15.52 5.74 1.23
CA GLY A 93 14.87 4.57 0.65
C GLY A 93 13.59 4.92 -0.09
N HIS A 94 12.52 4.15 0.15
CA HIS A 94 11.24 4.36 -0.53
C HIS A 94 10.08 4.31 0.46
N TYR A 95 9.05 5.12 0.22
CA TYR A 95 7.73 4.85 0.76
C TYR A 95 7.07 3.78 -0.11
N CYS A 96 6.64 2.67 0.51
CA CYS A 96 5.91 1.62 -0.17
C CYS A 96 4.41 1.91 -0.10
N VAL A 97 3.75 1.93 -1.24
CA VAL A 97 2.30 2.14 -1.35
C VAL A 97 1.69 0.93 -2.04
N SER A 98 0.73 0.27 -1.38
CA SER A 98 -0.02 -0.82 -1.99
C SER A 98 -1.00 -0.26 -3.01
N VAL A 99 -1.02 -0.83 -4.21
CA VAL A 99 -1.94 -0.44 -5.28
C VAL A 99 -2.79 -1.63 -5.72
N ALA A 100 -3.91 -1.37 -6.41
CA ALA A 100 -4.80 -2.40 -6.93
C ALA A 100 -5.31 -2.06 -8.33
N SER A 101 -5.68 -3.06 -9.11
CA SER A 101 -6.34 -2.86 -10.40
C SER A 101 -7.81 -2.44 -10.28
N ALA A 102 -8.40 -2.57 -9.09
CA ALA A 102 -9.78 -2.21 -8.81
C ALA A 102 -9.93 -1.59 -7.41
N PRO A 103 -10.85 -0.63 -7.23
CA PRO A 103 -11.13 -0.05 -5.93
C PRO A 103 -11.87 -1.05 -5.05
N SER A 104 -11.65 -0.98 -3.75
CA SER A 104 -12.41 -1.72 -2.75
C SER A 104 -12.65 -0.86 -1.51
N PRO A 105 -13.79 -1.03 -0.83
CA PRO A 105 -14.08 -0.25 0.37
C PRO A 105 -13.05 -0.54 1.47
N CYS A 106 -12.72 0.49 2.25
CA CYS A 106 -12.03 0.27 3.52
C CYS A 106 -12.98 -0.49 4.47
N PRO A 107 -12.44 -1.33 5.36
CA PRO A 107 -13.24 -1.88 6.45
C PRO A 107 -13.67 -0.76 7.41
N GLU A 108 -14.72 -1.02 8.18
CA GLU A 108 -15.21 -0.06 9.16
C GLU A 108 -14.15 0.17 10.26
N PRO A 109 -13.86 1.43 10.64
CA PRO A 109 -12.81 1.74 11.62
C PRO A 109 -13.00 1.10 13.00
N ASP A 110 -14.25 0.79 13.37
CA ASP A 110 -14.68 0.23 14.65
C ASP A 110 -15.09 -1.25 14.57
N GLU A 111 -14.84 -1.92 13.43
CA GLU A 111 -15.12 -3.35 13.31
C GLU A 111 -14.28 -4.14 14.33
N ASP A 112 -14.97 -4.76 15.28
CA ASP A 112 -14.35 -5.66 16.25
C ASP A 112 -13.94 -6.97 15.56
N VAL A 113 -12.63 -7.17 15.50
CA VAL A 113 -12.01 -8.40 14.98
C VAL A 113 -11.56 -9.34 16.11
N GLY A 114 -11.89 -9.01 17.36
CA GLY A 114 -11.65 -9.83 18.53
C GLY A 114 -12.33 -11.19 18.40
N GLY A 115 -11.56 -12.26 18.65
CA GLY A 115 -12.07 -13.63 18.58
C GLY A 115 -12.04 -14.27 17.19
N LEU A 116 -11.67 -13.52 16.14
CA LEU A 116 -11.38 -14.13 14.84
C LEU A 116 -10.09 -14.97 14.91
N SER A 117 -10.13 -16.14 14.29
CA SER A 117 -8.93 -16.93 14.00
C SER A 117 -8.03 -16.21 13.00
N LEU A 118 -6.76 -16.63 12.90
CA LEU A 118 -5.83 -16.06 11.91
C LEU A 118 -6.31 -16.29 10.47
N ALA A 119 -6.96 -17.42 10.21
CA ALA A 119 -7.53 -17.70 8.89
C ALA A 119 -8.64 -16.69 8.55
N GLU A 120 -9.52 -16.40 9.51
CA GLU A 120 -10.57 -15.39 9.34
C GLU A 120 -9.99 -13.99 9.17
N LEU A 121 -8.94 -13.62 9.92
CA LEU A 121 -8.24 -12.35 9.75
C LEU A 121 -7.61 -12.22 8.35
N VAL A 122 -6.98 -13.28 7.83
CA VAL A 122 -6.43 -13.26 6.46
C VAL A 122 -7.54 -13.09 5.43
N LEU A 123 -8.66 -13.79 5.59
CA LEU A 123 -9.78 -13.68 4.65
C LEU A 123 -10.47 -12.31 4.72
N ARG A 124 -10.58 -11.73 5.93
CA ARG A 124 -11.33 -10.49 6.18
C ARG A 124 -10.50 -9.24 5.94
N ARG A 125 -9.21 -9.29 6.27
CA ARG A 125 -8.29 -8.14 6.26
C ARG A 125 -7.12 -8.33 5.31
N GLY A 126 -7.00 -9.45 4.59
CA GLY A 126 -5.88 -9.71 3.66
C GLY A 126 -4.55 -10.01 4.36
N GLY A 127 -4.52 -9.99 5.69
CA GLY A 127 -3.33 -10.19 6.49
C GLY A 127 -3.54 -9.74 7.94
N PHE A 128 -2.53 -9.94 8.76
CA PHE A 128 -2.48 -9.48 10.14
C PHE A 128 -1.03 -9.30 10.57
N SER A 129 -0.82 -8.54 11.63
CA SER A 129 0.46 -8.50 12.35
C SER A 129 0.16 -8.62 13.83
N VAL A 130 0.67 -9.68 14.45
CA VAL A 130 0.54 -9.91 15.89
C VAL A 130 1.93 -9.93 16.54
N PRO A 131 2.07 -9.47 17.79
CA PRO A 131 3.28 -9.67 18.57
C PRO A 131 3.66 -11.16 18.60
N ALA A 132 4.96 -11.47 18.49
CA ALA A 132 5.45 -12.85 18.53
C ALA A 132 5.00 -13.60 19.81
N SER A 133 4.84 -12.87 20.93
CA SER A 133 4.34 -13.41 22.19
C SER A 133 2.89 -13.90 22.14
N GLN A 134 2.08 -13.40 21.20
CA GLN A 134 0.66 -13.75 21.06
C GLN A 134 0.41 -14.83 20.00
N VAL A 135 1.45 -15.26 19.25
CA VAL A 135 1.27 -16.26 18.19
C VAL A 135 0.70 -17.58 18.73
N ARG A 136 1.10 -17.97 19.96
CA ARG A 136 0.60 -19.19 20.63
C ARG A 136 -0.90 -19.20 20.84
N ASP A 137 -1.50 -18.04 21.04
CA ASP A 137 -2.94 -17.88 21.29
C ASP A 137 -3.77 -18.31 20.06
N PHE A 138 -3.12 -18.45 18.89
CA PHE A 138 -3.78 -18.70 17.62
C PHE A 138 -3.47 -20.04 16.95
N ILE A 139 -2.38 -20.71 17.34
CA ILE A 139 -1.92 -21.95 16.68
C ILE A 139 -2.42 -23.23 17.37
N GLY A 140 -3.04 -23.11 18.55
CA GLY A 140 -3.35 -24.27 19.39
C GLY A 140 -2.08 -24.96 19.91
N ASP A 141 -2.20 -25.79 20.94
CA ASP A 141 -1.10 -26.63 21.44
C ASP A 141 -0.73 -27.74 20.43
#